data_AF-A0A183ITP0-F1
#
_entry.id   AF-A0A183ITP0-F1
#
_cell.length_a   1.000
_cell.length_b   1.000
_cell.length_c   1.000
_cell.angle_alpha   90.00
_cell.angle_beta   90.00
_cell.angle_gamma   90.00
#
_symmetry.space_group_name_H-M   'P 1'
#
loop_
_entity.id
_entity.type
_entity.pdbx_description
1 polymer ?
#
loop_
_entity_poly.entity_id
_entity_poly.type
_entity_poly.pdbx_seq_one_letter_code
_entity_poly.pdbx_strand_id
1 'polypeptide(L)'
;MRIGKDFLLFTKKNDINTVLMLSRTFLAEKHLSEVVVPMPCYNVNMRPLHSFGANLERHCQEESIVFQYSPFHSIEMLKQQFDLIEGKSGTLVVVYNLRTTNHGEMELNFTESAHDFILVMAEESVDSTVPERKSLRAYLSILYLDPTMKIYLQDKKVETTKIFCHWIRPQRYEYSSVRFKTMLDKKAVLEQAAIDDGMMFFS
;
A
#
# COMPACT_ATOMS: atom_id res chain seq x y z
N MET A 1 -3.51 6.73 7.46
CA MET A 1 -2.25 6.93 8.22
C MET A 1 -2.30 6.30 9.63
N ARG A 2 -2.63 5.00 9.72
CA ARG A 2 -2.76 4.27 11.00
C ARG A 2 -1.42 3.70 11.49
N ILE A 3 -0.60 3.23 10.56
CA ILE A 3 0.66 2.54 10.83
C ILE A 3 1.78 3.54 11.15
N GLY A 4 1.92 4.57 10.31
CA GLY A 4 2.89 5.64 10.52
C GLY A 4 2.27 7.03 10.36
N LYS A 5 3.04 8.04 10.76
CA LYS A 5 2.70 9.45 10.59
C LYS A 5 2.91 9.90 9.15
N ASP A 6 3.92 9.36 8.48
CA ASP A 6 4.40 9.78 7.16
C ASP A 6 4.68 8.54 6.27
N PHE A 7 4.52 8.66 4.95
CA PHE A 7 4.98 7.64 4.01
C PHE A 7 5.44 8.25 2.68
N LEU A 8 6.34 7.53 2.01
CA LEU A 8 6.71 7.74 0.62
C LEU A 8 6.27 6.55 -0.21
N LEU A 9 5.81 6.84 -1.42
CA LEU A 9 5.49 5.86 -2.44
C LEU A 9 6.41 6.12 -3.63
N PHE A 10 7.12 5.09 -4.05
CA PHE A 10 7.91 5.04 -5.26
C PHE A 10 7.15 4.18 -6.26
N THR A 11 6.87 4.69 -7.45
CA THR A 11 6.26 3.90 -8.50
C THR A 11 7.00 4.07 -9.81
N LYS A 12 7.17 2.97 -10.53
CA LYS A 12 7.80 2.90 -11.84
C LYS A 12 6.76 2.42 -12.84
N LYS A 13 6.62 3.12 -13.95
CA LYS A 13 5.76 2.71 -15.07
C LYS A 13 6.17 3.45 -16.35
N ASN A 14 6.27 2.74 -17.46
CA ASN A 14 6.55 3.32 -18.79
C ASN A 14 7.76 4.27 -18.79
N ASP A 15 8.88 3.83 -18.18
CA ASP A 15 10.13 4.62 -18.10
C ASP A 15 10.02 5.94 -17.31
N ILE A 16 8.92 6.11 -16.57
CA ILE A 16 8.69 7.20 -15.63
C ILE A 16 8.75 6.66 -14.21
N ASN A 17 9.57 7.32 -13.40
CA ASN A 17 9.74 7.09 -11.97
C ASN A 17 9.03 8.22 -11.23
N THR A 18 8.01 7.91 -10.44
CA THR A 18 7.26 8.91 -9.67
C THR A 18 7.44 8.65 -8.19
N VAL A 19 7.77 9.70 -7.45
CA VAL A 19 7.69 9.71 -5.99
C VAL A 19 6.39 10.40 -5.61
N LEU A 20 5.70 9.88 -4.60
CA LEU A 20 4.59 10.54 -3.94
C LEU A 20 4.88 10.56 -2.45
N MET A 21 4.80 11.73 -1.84
CA MET A 21 5.04 11.90 -0.42
C MET A 21 3.78 12.37 0.30
N LEU A 22 3.34 11.61 1.30
CA LEU A 22 2.31 12.06 2.24
C LEU A 22 2.91 12.16 3.64
N SER A 23 3.20 13.38 4.07
CA SER A 23 3.83 13.66 5.35
C SER A 23 2.99 14.60 6.20
N ARG A 24 2.41 14.07 7.28
CA ARG A 24 1.75 14.91 8.30
C ARG A 24 2.75 15.72 9.09
N THR A 25 4.02 15.30 9.15
CA THR A 25 5.09 16.10 9.73
C THR A 25 5.32 17.38 8.94
N PHE A 26 5.42 17.28 7.61
CA PHE A 26 5.51 18.44 6.71
C PHE A 26 4.30 19.38 6.85
N LEU A 27 3.09 18.83 6.78
CA LEU A 27 1.86 19.65 6.88
C LEU A 27 1.76 20.38 8.23
N ALA A 28 2.13 19.71 9.33
CA ALA A 28 2.09 20.31 10.66
C ALA A 28 3.14 21.41 10.83
N GLU A 29 4.38 21.19 10.35
CA GLU A 29 5.46 22.17 10.47
C GLU A 29 5.23 23.42 9.59
N LYS A 30 4.63 23.25 8.41
CA LYS A 30 4.24 24.37 7.54
C LYS A 30 2.89 24.97 7.89
N HIS A 31 2.22 24.48 8.94
CA HIS A 31 0.89 24.91 9.38
C HIS A 31 -0.15 24.93 8.26
N LEU A 32 -0.11 23.92 7.39
CA LEU A 32 -1.02 23.81 6.24
C LEU A 32 -2.35 23.20 6.69
N SER A 33 -3.44 23.87 6.36
CA SER A 33 -4.81 23.36 6.55
C SER A 33 -5.22 22.38 5.45
N GLU A 34 -4.65 22.54 4.26
CA GLU A 34 -4.91 21.70 3.09
C GLU A 34 -3.86 20.59 2.95
N VAL A 35 -4.28 19.46 2.38
CA VAL A 35 -3.40 18.31 2.14
C VAL A 35 -2.61 18.56 0.86
N VAL A 36 -1.40 19.09 1.02
CA VAL A 36 -0.42 19.26 -0.07
C VAL A 36 0.42 17.99 -0.19
N VAL A 37 0.54 17.46 -1.42
CA VAL A 37 1.24 16.20 -1.71
C VAL A 37 2.31 16.44 -2.77
N PRO A 38 3.60 16.50 -2.40
CA PRO A 38 4.69 16.54 -3.36
C PRO A 38 4.70 15.27 -4.23
N MET A 39 4.82 15.43 -5.54
CA MET A 39 4.79 14.32 -6.49
C MET A 39 5.81 14.48 -7.63
N PRO A 40 7.12 14.54 -7.33
CA PRO A 40 8.12 14.75 -8.37
C PRO A 40 8.23 13.50 -9.26
N CYS A 41 8.20 13.74 -10.57
CA CYS A 41 8.35 12.72 -11.62
C CYS A 41 9.70 12.84 -12.32
N TYR A 42 10.36 11.70 -12.47
CA TYR A 42 11.68 11.55 -13.07
C TYR A 42 11.65 10.60 -14.28
N ASN A 43 12.55 10.82 -15.22
CA ASN A 43 12.84 9.84 -16.27
C ASN A 43 13.79 8.74 -15.77
N VAL A 44 14.11 7.79 -16.64
CA VAL A 44 15.04 6.67 -16.34
C VAL A 44 16.41 7.13 -15.83
N ASN A 45 16.86 8.32 -16.23
CA ASN A 45 18.14 8.89 -15.82
C ASN A 45 18.05 9.73 -14.52
N MET A 46 16.94 9.62 -13.78
CA MET A 46 16.67 10.39 -12.56
C MET A 46 16.71 11.91 -12.78
N ARG A 47 16.29 12.37 -13.97
CA ARG A 47 16.13 13.81 -14.27
C ARG A 47 14.65 14.19 -14.30
N PRO A 48 14.32 15.45 -13.97
CA PRO A 48 12.95 15.95 -14.07
C PRO A 48 12.34 15.68 -15.46
N LEU A 49 11.06 15.30 -15.51
CA LEU A 49 10.36 15.07 -16.79
C LEU A 49 10.30 16.33 -17.67
N HIS A 50 10.13 17.49 -17.03
CA HIS A 50 10.10 18.78 -17.71
C HIS A 50 11.45 19.48 -17.51
N SER A 51 12.04 19.97 -18.60
CA SER A 51 13.38 20.59 -18.54
C SER A 51 13.36 22.11 -18.40
N PHE A 52 12.20 22.78 -18.52
CA PHE A 52 12.10 24.25 -18.48
C PHE A 52 10.73 24.74 -18.00
N GLY A 53 10.67 25.99 -17.53
CA GLY A 53 9.45 26.73 -17.18
C GLY A 53 8.89 26.43 -15.79
N ALA A 54 7.65 26.90 -15.53
CA ALA A 54 6.98 26.80 -14.23
C ALA A 54 6.77 25.35 -13.73
N ASN A 55 6.82 24.35 -14.63
CA ASN A 55 6.75 22.94 -14.24
C ASN A 55 8.06 22.43 -13.65
N LEU A 56 9.21 22.95 -14.11
CA LEU A 56 10.51 22.63 -13.52
C LEU A 56 10.63 23.25 -12.13
N GLU A 57 10.20 24.51 -11.97
CA GLU A 57 10.21 25.18 -10.66
C GLU A 57 9.36 24.43 -9.63
N ARG A 58 8.15 23.99 -10.03
CA ARG A 58 7.30 23.13 -9.21
C ARG A 58 7.98 21.80 -8.86
N HIS A 59 8.59 21.14 -9.84
CA HIS A 59 9.32 19.89 -9.60
C HIS A 59 10.47 20.09 -8.60
N CYS A 60 11.29 21.13 -8.75
CA CYS A 60 12.39 21.42 -7.83
C CYS A 60 11.87 21.73 -6.42
N GLN A 61 10.74 22.43 -6.30
CA GLN A 61 10.11 22.68 -5.02
C GLN A 61 9.61 21.37 -4.37
N GLU A 62 8.89 20.53 -5.11
CA GLU A 62 8.42 19.23 -4.63
C GLU A 62 9.57 18.32 -4.20
N GLU A 63 10.63 18.26 -5.00
CA GLU A 63 11.86 17.53 -4.71
C GLU A 63 12.53 18.04 -3.44
N SER A 64 12.63 19.36 -3.26
CA SER A 64 13.19 19.94 -2.03
C SER A 64 12.41 19.54 -0.78
N ILE A 65 11.07 19.45 -0.88
CA ILE A 65 10.21 19.03 0.23
C ILE A 65 10.48 17.55 0.54
N VAL A 66 10.59 16.70 -0.50
CA VAL A 66 10.93 15.29 -0.33
C VAL A 66 12.28 15.13 0.37
N PHE A 67 13.32 15.83 -0.07
CA PHE A 67 14.64 15.73 0.55
C PHE A 67 14.68 16.27 1.98
N GLN A 68 13.86 17.27 2.31
CA GLN A 68 13.82 17.85 3.65
C GLN A 68 13.08 16.98 4.67
N TYR A 69 11.94 16.39 4.27
CA TYR A 69 11.00 15.75 5.21
C TYR A 69 10.93 14.22 5.10
N SER A 70 11.63 13.63 4.13
CA SER A 70 11.73 12.17 3.97
C SER A 70 13.05 11.63 4.52
N PRO A 71 13.16 10.31 4.73
CA PRO A 71 14.43 9.66 5.08
C PRO A 71 15.49 9.68 3.96
N PHE A 72 15.14 10.17 2.77
CA PHE A 72 16.02 10.17 1.60
C PHE A 72 16.34 11.62 1.23
N HIS A 73 17.59 12.01 1.47
CA HIS A 73 18.01 13.41 1.39
C HIS A 73 18.73 13.77 0.09
N SER A 74 18.84 12.82 -0.85
CA SER A 74 19.51 13.03 -2.14
C SER A 74 18.87 12.21 -3.27
N ILE A 75 19.15 12.63 -4.50
CA ILE A 75 18.67 11.93 -5.69
C ILE A 75 19.24 10.52 -5.81
N GLU A 76 20.47 10.29 -5.33
CA GLU A 76 21.10 8.98 -5.30
C GLU A 76 20.37 8.04 -4.33
N MET A 77 19.93 8.55 -3.17
CA MET A 77 19.14 7.78 -2.21
C MET A 77 17.76 7.41 -2.79
N LEU A 78 17.09 8.33 -3.50
CA LEU A 78 15.83 8.01 -4.18
C LEU A 78 16.05 6.98 -5.29
N LYS A 79 17.14 7.10 -6.06
CA LYS A 79 17.50 6.16 -7.11
C LYS A 79 17.66 4.74 -6.54
N GLN A 80 18.35 4.61 -5.41
CA GLN A 80 18.49 3.30 -4.74
C GLN A 80 17.13 2.67 -4.41
N GLN A 81 16.11 3.46 -4.07
CA GLN A 81 14.77 2.93 -3.82
C GLN A 81 14.06 2.48 -5.10
N PHE A 82 14.26 3.20 -6.22
CA PHE A 82 13.74 2.76 -7.53
C PHE A 82 14.46 1.51 -8.04
N ASP A 83 15.75 1.34 -7.74
CA ASP A 83 16.53 0.17 -8.14
C ASP A 83 16.06 -1.11 -7.44
N LEU A 84 15.39 -1.01 -6.29
CA LEU A 84 14.70 -2.16 -5.63
C LEU A 84 13.50 -2.67 -6.44
N ILE A 85 12.97 -1.88 -7.37
CA ILE A 85 11.89 -2.28 -8.28
C ILE A 85 12.52 -2.88 -9.54
N GLU A 86 12.81 -4.18 -9.50
CA GLU A 86 13.50 -4.91 -10.57
C GLU A 86 12.75 -4.88 -11.92
N GLY A 87 11.42 -4.74 -11.89
CA GLY A 87 10.57 -4.76 -13.09
C GLY A 87 10.55 -3.44 -13.89
N LYS A 88 9.91 -3.50 -15.06
CA LYS A 88 9.53 -2.28 -15.84
C LYS A 88 8.43 -1.48 -15.16
N SER A 89 7.67 -2.13 -14.30
CA SER A 89 6.63 -1.51 -13.49
C SER A 89 6.60 -2.10 -12.09
N GLY A 90 6.30 -1.28 -11.10
CA GLY A 90 6.12 -1.71 -9.73
C GLY A 90 5.93 -0.54 -8.79
N THR A 91 5.65 -0.84 -7.53
CA THR A 91 5.42 0.15 -6.50
C THR A 91 6.09 -0.30 -5.20
N LEU A 92 6.85 0.59 -4.59
CA LEU A 92 7.46 0.43 -3.28
C LEU A 92 6.87 1.50 -2.35
N VAL A 93 6.39 1.08 -1.18
CA VAL A 93 5.84 1.98 -0.16
C VAL A 93 6.73 1.92 1.08
N VAL A 94 7.25 3.07 1.48
CA VAL A 94 8.09 3.24 2.67
C VAL A 94 7.29 4.03 3.69
N VAL A 95 6.86 3.37 4.76
CA VAL A 95 6.16 4.01 5.88
C VAL A 95 7.17 4.25 7.01
N TYR A 96 7.23 5.47 7.53
CA TYR A 96 8.15 5.86 8.59
C TYR A 96 7.44 6.74 9.63
N ASN A 97 8.16 7.08 10.70
CA ASN A 97 7.55 7.67 11.89
C ASN A 97 6.37 6.80 12.37
N LEU A 98 6.68 5.52 12.62
CA LEU A 98 5.71 4.51 13.01
C LEU A 98 5.02 4.89 14.32
N ARG A 99 3.79 4.41 14.50
CA ARG A 99 3.07 4.65 15.76
C ARG A 99 3.75 3.95 16.92
N THR A 100 3.84 4.70 18.01
CA THR A 100 4.29 4.24 19.31
C THR A 100 3.09 4.15 20.27
N THR A 101 3.21 3.26 21.25
CA THR A 101 2.30 3.13 22.38
C THR A 101 2.50 4.28 23.36
N ASN A 102 1.64 4.37 24.38
CA ASN A 102 1.76 5.37 25.45
C ASN A 102 3.08 5.27 26.22
N HIS A 103 3.74 4.11 26.18
CA HIS A 103 5.04 3.86 26.82
C HIS A 103 6.23 4.22 25.91
N GLY A 104 5.98 4.72 24.70
CA GLY A 104 7.02 5.10 23.74
C GLY A 104 7.56 3.95 22.88
N GLU A 105 7.10 2.72 23.11
CA GLU A 105 7.48 1.54 22.34
C GLU A 105 6.70 1.45 21.03
N MET A 106 7.28 0.86 19.98
CA MET A 106 6.55 0.66 18.72
C MET A 106 5.41 -0.35 18.91
N GLU A 107 4.25 -0.10 18.30
CA GLU A 107 3.12 -1.06 18.36
C GLU A 107 3.46 -2.41 17.68
N LEU A 108 4.36 -2.37 16.69
CA LEU A 108 4.84 -3.54 15.96
C LEU A 108 6.28 -3.85 16.37
N ASN A 109 6.50 -5.08 16.80
CA ASN A 109 7.82 -5.61 17.07
C ASN A 109 8.39 -6.28 15.81
N PHE A 110 9.58 -5.85 15.41
CA PHE A 110 10.31 -6.35 14.23
C PHE A 110 11.51 -7.24 14.60
N THR A 111 11.86 -7.34 15.89
CA THR A 111 13.10 -7.97 16.38
C THR A 111 12.87 -9.30 17.10
N GLU A 112 11.70 -9.50 17.71
CA GLU A 112 11.36 -10.74 18.44
C GLU A 112 11.42 -12.00 17.56
N SER A 113 11.08 -11.87 16.28
CA SER A 113 11.12 -12.96 15.31
C SER A 113 11.87 -12.50 14.07
N ALA A 114 12.84 -13.30 13.63
CA ALA A 114 13.63 -13.00 12.42
C ALA A 114 12.80 -13.05 11.12
N HIS A 115 11.57 -13.59 11.18
CA HIS A 115 10.71 -13.78 10.02
C HIS A 115 9.25 -13.35 10.26
N ASP A 116 8.94 -12.59 11.30
CA ASP A 116 7.57 -12.19 11.59
C ASP A 116 7.48 -10.82 12.24
N PHE A 117 6.35 -10.15 12.04
CA PHE A 117 6.01 -8.93 12.75
C PHE A 117 4.97 -9.27 13.81
N ILE A 118 5.33 -9.05 15.07
CA ILE A 118 4.51 -9.39 16.21
C ILE A 118 3.88 -8.10 16.76
N LEU A 119 2.57 -8.14 16.98
CA LEU A 119 1.87 -7.04 17.62
C LEU A 119 2.20 -7.02 19.12
N VAL A 120 2.74 -5.90 19.62
CA VAL A 120 3.00 -5.67 21.05
C VAL A 120 1.68 -5.25 21.69
N MET A 121 0.87 -6.22 22.10
CA MET A 121 -0.38 -5.93 22.81
C MET A 121 -0.10 -5.73 24.30
N ALA A 122 -0.67 -4.67 24.87
CA ALA A 122 -0.92 -4.62 26.32
C ALA A 122 -1.89 -5.75 26.68
N GLU A 123 -1.55 -6.52 27.69
CA GLU A 123 -1.96 -7.90 28.00
C GLU A 123 -3.47 -8.21 28.15
N GLU A 124 -4.42 -7.32 27.85
CA GLU A 124 -5.75 -7.43 28.47
C GLU A 124 -6.99 -7.60 27.57
N SER A 125 -6.91 -7.67 26.23
CA SER A 125 -8.16 -7.58 25.44
C SER A 125 -8.36 -8.51 24.25
N VAL A 126 -7.39 -9.34 23.88
CA VAL A 126 -7.52 -10.19 22.70
C VAL A 126 -7.15 -11.61 23.05
N ASP A 127 -8.10 -12.52 22.84
CA ASP A 127 -7.94 -13.96 22.91
C ASP A 127 -6.63 -14.38 22.22
N SER A 128 -5.58 -14.54 23.03
CA SER A 128 -4.20 -14.79 22.59
C SER A 128 -4.04 -16.16 21.94
N THR A 129 -5.13 -16.93 21.92
CA THR A 129 -5.25 -18.23 21.28
C THR A 129 -5.35 -18.15 19.76
N VAL A 130 -5.72 -16.99 19.18
CA VAL A 130 -5.87 -16.82 17.72
C VAL A 130 -4.59 -16.24 17.11
N PRO A 131 -3.76 -17.05 16.41
CA PRO A 131 -2.45 -16.62 15.94
C PRO A 131 -2.49 -15.39 15.02
N GLU A 132 -3.53 -15.27 14.21
CA GLU A 132 -3.71 -14.23 13.20
C GLU A 132 -3.99 -12.83 13.79
N ARG A 133 -4.28 -12.75 15.09
CA ARG A 133 -4.44 -11.48 15.79
C ARG A 133 -3.13 -10.94 16.38
N LYS A 134 -2.10 -11.77 16.46
CA LYS A 134 -0.79 -11.42 17.03
C LYS A 134 0.33 -11.46 15.99
N SER A 135 0.34 -12.46 15.12
CA SER A 135 1.34 -12.68 14.08
C SER A 135 0.84 -12.17 12.73
N LEU A 136 1.60 -11.24 12.14
CA LEU A 136 1.31 -10.79 10.78
C LEU A 136 1.47 -11.93 9.77
N ARG A 137 2.46 -12.81 9.94
CA ARG A 137 2.64 -13.98 9.07
C ARG A 137 1.42 -14.91 9.09
N ALA A 138 0.89 -15.22 10.28
CA ALA A 138 -0.32 -16.03 10.41
C ALA A 138 -1.51 -15.35 9.72
N TYR A 139 -1.69 -14.05 9.95
CA TYR A 139 -2.73 -13.26 9.29
C TYR A 139 -2.63 -13.28 7.77
N LEU A 140 -1.43 -13.05 7.22
CA LEU A 140 -1.17 -13.05 5.79
C LEU A 140 -1.41 -14.42 5.14
N SER A 141 -1.29 -15.51 5.89
CA SER A 141 -1.50 -16.87 5.37
C SER A 141 -2.96 -17.16 4.98
N ILE A 142 -3.92 -16.50 5.63
CA ILE A 142 -5.37 -16.68 5.41
C ILE A 142 -6.07 -15.44 4.84
N LEU A 143 -5.31 -14.37 4.55
CA LEU A 143 -5.86 -13.08 4.13
C LEU A 143 -6.76 -13.17 2.87
N TYR A 144 -6.39 -14.05 1.94
CA TYR A 144 -7.11 -14.26 0.69
C TYR A 144 -7.73 -15.65 0.65
N LEU A 145 -9.02 -15.73 0.28
CA LEU A 145 -9.72 -17.00 0.11
C LEU A 145 -9.09 -17.87 -1.00
N ASP A 146 -8.65 -17.24 -2.09
CA ASP A 146 -7.91 -17.88 -3.18
C ASP A 146 -6.60 -17.12 -3.45
N PRO A 147 -5.50 -17.48 -2.76
CA PRO A 147 -4.25 -16.73 -2.83
C PRO A 147 -3.50 -16.99 -4.14
N THR A 148 -3.38 -15.96 -4.98
CA THR A 148 -2.59 -15.98 -6.23
C THR A 148 -1.27 -15.22 -6.12
N MET A 149 -1.27 -14.13 -5.34
CA MET A 149 -0.10 -13.30 -5.07
C MET A 149 0.86 -14.00 -4.10
N LYS A 150 2.15 -14.05 -4.45
CA LYS A 150 3.20 -14.53 -3.54
C LYS A 150 3.54 -13.42 -2.55
N ILE A 151 3.49 -13.73 -1.25
CA ILE A 151 3.78 -12.79 -0.18
C ILE A 151 5.10 -13.20 0.48
N TYR A 152 5.99 -12.24 0.69
CA TYR A 152 7.23 -12.40 1.41
C TYR A 152 7.23 -11.44 2.58
N LEU A 153 7.69 -11.91 3.75
CA LEU A 153 7.82 -11.10 4.96
C LEU A 153 9.20 -11.35 5.53
N GLN A 154 10.00 -10.28 5.73
CA GLN A 154 11.43 -10.36 6.10
C GLN A 154 12.17 -11.41 5.27
N ASP A 155 12.09 -11.28 3.94
CA ASP A 155 12.70 -12.17 2.94
C ASP A 155 12.28 -13.66 2.98
N LYS A 156 11.34 -14.03 3.85
CA LYS A 156 10.81 -15.39 3.94
C LYS A 156 9.39 -15.45 3.38
N LYS A 157 9.20 -16.30 2.36
CA LYS A 157 7.90 -16.57 1.74
C LYS A 157 6.86 -16.97 2.81
N VAL A 158 5.69 -16.35 2.77
CA VAL A 158 4.53 -16.74 3.58
C VAL A 158 3.83 -17.90 2.90
N GLU A 159 3.57 -18.96 3.65
CA GLU A 159 2.79 -20.10 3.16
C GLU A 159 1.31 -19.74 3.22
N THR A 160 0.75 -19.29 2.09
CA THR A 160 -0.66 -19.00 1.98
C THR A 160 -1.46 -20.28 1.83
N THR A 161 -2.62 -20.33 2.50
CA THR A 161 -3.45 -21.52 2.54
C THR A 161 -4.87 -21.20 2.13
N LYS A 162 -5.50 -22.13 1.41
CA LYS A 162 -6.95 -22.10 1.23
C LYS A 162 -7.57 -22.65 2.50
N ILE A 163 -8.35 -21.83 3.19
CA ILE A 163 -8.91 -22.16 4.52
C ILE A 163 -9.66 -23.50 4.47
N PHE A 164 -10.47 -23.73 3.43
CA PHE A 164 -11.27 -24.95 3.28
C PHE A 164 -10.46 -26.23 3.06
N CYS A 165 -9.20 -26.14 2.63
CA CYS A 165 -8.34 -27.32 2.48
C CYS A 165 -7.89 -27.92 3.82
N HIS A 166 -8.03 -27.18 4.92
CA HIS A 166 -7.63 -27.62 6.26
C HIS A 166 -8.80 -28.15 7.09
N TRP A 167 -10.02 -28.16 6.53
CA TRP A 167 -11.21 -28.62 7.24
C TRP A 167 -11.41 -30.12 7.09
N ILE A 168 -11.85 -30.75 8.17
CA ILE A 168 -12.31 -32.14 8.15
C ILE A 168 -13.72 -32.14 7.54
N ARG A 169 -13.89 -32.86 6.42
CA ARG A 169 -15.19 -33.05 5.72
C ARG A 169 -15.86 -31.71 5.31
N PRO A 170 -15.24 -30.94 4.40
CA PRO A 170 -15.87 -29.71 3.90
C PRO A 170 -17.20 -30.03 3.20
N GLN A 171 -18.24 -29.28 3.54
CA GLN A 171 -19.54 -29.36 2.88
C GLN A 171 -19.87 -28.03 2.22
N ARG A 172 -20.46 -28.10 1.02
CA ARG A 172 -20.90 -26.94 0.26
C ARG A 172 -22.42 -26.83 0.34
N TYR A 173 -22.90 -25.65 0.69
CA TYR A 173 -24.31 -25.30 0.70
C TYR A 173 -24.54 -24.15 -0.28
N GLU A 174 -25.50 -24.31 -1.16
CA GLU A 174 -25.86 -23.26 -2.12
C GLU A 174 -26.91 -22.35 -1.50
N TYR A 175 -26.56 -21.07 -1.33
CA TYR A 175 -27.45 -20.06 -0.80
C TYR A 175 -27.97 -19.16 -1.94
N SER A 176 -29.28 -19.23 -2.20
CA SER A 176 -29.93 -18.37 -3.19
C SER A 176 -30.29 -17.02 -2.55
N SER A 177 -29.60 -15.96 -2.98
CA SER A 177 -29.84 -14.60 -2.49
C SER A 177 -30.72 -13.82 -3.45
N VAL A 178 -31.96 -13.52 -3.03
CA VAL A 178 -32.90 -12.64 -3.77
C VAL A 178 -32.28 -11.27 -4.01
N ARG A 179 -31.55 -10.75 -3.02
CA ARG A 179 -30.85 -9.47 -3.13
C ARG A 179 -29.76 -9.51 -4.20
N PHE A 180 -28.99 -10.58 -4.26
CA PHE A 180 -27.94 -10.73 -5.27
C PHE A 180 -28.53 -10.79 -6.68
N LYS A 181 -29.58 -11.59 -6.87
CA LYS A 181 -30.30 -11.69 -8.15
C LYS A 181 -30.85 -10.33 -8.60
N THR A 182 -31.54 -9.62 -7.71
CA THR A 182 -32.09 -8.29 -8.00
C THR A 182 -31.01 -7.28 -8.39
N MET A 183 -29.83 -7.34 -7.78
CA MET A 183 -28.71 -6.45 -8.12
C MET A 183 -28.10 -6.78 -9.48
N LEU A 184 -28.02 -8.06 -9.84
CA LEU A 184 -27.57 -8.48 -11.17
C LEU A 184 -28.54 -8.03 -12.26
N ASP A 185 -29.83 -8.25 -12.05
CA ASP A 185 -30.86 -7.84 -13.01
C ASP A 185 -30.84 -6.33 -13.23
N LYS A 186 -30.70 -5.54 -12.16
CA LYS A 186 -30.53 -4.07 -12.26
C LYS A 186 -29.28 -3.68 -13.03
N LYS A 187 -28.15 -4.35 -12.80
CA LYS A 187 -26.90 -4.08 -13.51
C LYS A 187 -27.03 -4.39 -15.00
N ALA A 188 -27.63 -5.53 -15.35
CA ALA A 188 -27.87 -5.91 -16.74
C ALA A 188 -28.75 -4.90 -17.48
N VAL A 189 -29.80 -4.39 -16.82
CA VAL A 189 -30.65 -3.33 -17.39
C VAL A 189 -29.86 -2.03 -17.60
N LEU A 190 -29.01 -1.63 -16.66
CA LEU A 190 -28.17 -0.44 -16.79
C LEU A 190 -27.11 -0.58 -17.90
N GLU A 191 -26.48 -1.74 -18.02
CA GLU A 191 -25.52 -2.03 -19.09
C GLU A 191 -26.21 -2.01 -20.46
N GLN A 192 -27.42 -2.58 -20.57
CA GLN A 192 -28.18 -2.54 -21.80
C GLN A 192 -28.60 -1.10 -22.18
N ALA A 193 -29.06 -0.30 -21.22
CA ALA A 193 -29.39 1.10 -21.46
C ALA A 193 -28.16 1.94 -21.88
N ALA A 194 -26.99 1.69 -21.30
CA ALA A 194 -25.75 2.36 -21.68
C ALA A 194 -25.27 1.99 -23.10
N ILE A 195 -25.54 0.76 -23.54
CA ILE A 195 -25.28 0.30 -24.91
C ILE A 195 -26.27 0.97 -25.89
N ASP A 196 -27.55 1.03 -25.52
CA ASP A 196 -28.62 1.62 -26.34
C ASP A 196 -28.46 3.15 -26.48
N ASP A 197 -27.91 3.84 -25.47
CA ASP A 197 -27.58 5.27 -25.48
C ASP A 197 -26.26 5.60 -26.21
N GLY A 198 -25.59 4.63 -26.83
CA GLY A 198 -24.47 4.85 -27.75
C GLY A 198 -23.13 5.21 -27.09
N MET A 199 -22.95 5.01 -25.78
CA MET A 199 -21.64 5.13 -25.12
C MET A 199 -20.80 3.86 -25.37
N MET A 200 -20.24 3.72 -26.57
CA MET A 200 -19.20 2.74 -26.83
C MET A 200 -17.92 3.11 -26.07
N PHE A 201 -17.59 2.32 -25.04
CA PHE A 201 -16.24 2.27 -24.49
C PHE A 201 -15.34 1.61 -25.53
N PHE A 202 -14.59 2.41 -26.30
CA PHE A 202 -13.46 1.91 -27.06
C PHE A 202 -12.36 1.49 -26.08
N SER A 203 -12.02 0.21 -26.15
CA SER A 203 -10.89 -0.44 -25.45
C SER A 203 -9.54 0.10 -25.89
#